data_AF-A0A942RTF6-F1
#
_entry.id   AF-A0A942RTF6-F1
#
_cell.length_a   1.000
_cell.length_b   1.000
_cell.length_c   1.000
_cell.angle_alpha   90.00
_cell.angle_beta   90.00
_cell.angle_gamma   90.00
#
_symmetry.space_group_name_H-M   'P 1'
#
loop_
_entity.id
_entity.type
_entity.pdbx_description
1 polymer ?
#
loop_
_entity_poly.entity_id
_entity_poly.type
_entity_poly.pdbx_seq_one_letter_code
_entity_poly.pdbx_strand_id
1 'polypeptide(L)'
;MKRGLLIAVVVALVLALAVPAALALTDNQKAELESLYQQQEQLRTQILEKQVEAGIINAEDAESFRERMEQRWEARKERMAEGDYSFGFGQKGGRGGMMGGRGFGGRGGCGNCPVNDTGSAL
;
A
#
# COMPACT_ATOMS: atom_id res chain seq x y z
N MET A 1 45.77 29.89 10.16
CA MET A 1 45.24 28.83 9.26
C MET A 1 44.43 27.74 9.99
N LYS A 2 44.79 27.34 11.21
CA LYS A 2 44.11 26.24 11.97
C LYS A 2 42.67 26.56 12.42
N ARG A 3 42.40 27.82 12.81
CA ARG A 3 41.08 28.28 13.28
C ARG A 3 40.04 28.38 12.16
N GLY A 4 40.45 28.83 10.97
CA GLY A 4 39.57 28.88 9.79
C GLY A 4 39.22 27.48 9.25
N LEU A 5 40.15 26.54 9.35
CA LEU A 5 39.93 25.14 8.95
C LEU A 5 38.96 24.45 9.93
N LEU A 6 39.07 24.72 11.24
CA LEU A 6 38.11 24.25 12.24
C LEU A 6 36.70 24.82 12.00
N ILE A 7 36.58 26.11 11.68
CA ILE A 7 35.27 26.71 11.38
C ILE A 7 34.67 26.11 10.10
N ALA A 8 35.49 25.92 9.05
CA ALA A 8 35.04 25.29 7.81
C ALA A 8 34.58 23.83 8.03
N VAL A 9 35.27 23.07 8.88
CA VAL A 9 34.88 21.70 9.24
C VAL A 9 33.60 21.69 10.07
N VAL A 10 33.43 22.60 11.03
CA VAL A 10 32.20 22.71 11.83
C VAL A 10 31.01 23.13 10.96
N VAL A 11 31.19 24.10 10.07
CA VAL A 11 30.14 24.53 9.13
C VAL A 11 29.79 23.41 8.15
N ALA A 12 30.79 22.69 7.62
CA ALA A 12 30.55 21.53 6.77
C ALA A 12 29.84 20.38 7.52
N LEU A 13 30.12 20.20 8.82
CA LEU A 13 29.48 19.18 9.64
C LEU A 13 28.04 19.56 10.01
N VAL A 14 27.75 20.84 10.27
CA VAL A 14 26.38 21.36 10.44
C VAL A 14 25.57 21.25 9.14
N LEU A 15 26.19 21.53 7.99
CA LEU A 15 25.55 21.36 6.68
C LEU A 15 25.36 19.88 6.29
N ALA A 16 26.26 18.98 6.70
CA ALA A 16 26.10 17.54 6.50
C ALA A 16 25.02 16.91 7.38
N LEU A 17 24.77 17.47 8.58
CA LEU A 17 23.64 17.10 9.43
C LEU A 17 22.31 17.70 8.96
N ALA A 18 22.36 18.68 8.05
CA ALA A 18 21.19 19.26 7.38
C ALA A 18 20.82 18.55 6.06
N VAL A 19 21.40 17.37 5.80
CA VAL A 19 20.95 16.43 4.76
C VAL A 19 19.78 15.62 5.33
N PRO A 20 18.66 15.51 4.60
CA PRO A 20 17.42 16.05 5.12
C PRO A 20 16.59 15.03 5.89
N ALA A 21 15.98 15.46 6.99
CA ALA A 21 14.78 14.84 7.56
C ALA A 21 13.54 14.96 6.63
N ALA A 22 13.74 15.14 5.32
CA ALA A 22 12.71 15.42 4.32
C ALA A 22 12.15 14.15 3.64
N LEU A 23 11.97 13.07 4.41
CA LEU A 23 11.22 11.89 3.93
C LEU A 23 10.03 11.53 4.84
N ALA A 24 9.72 12.36 5.85
CA ALA A 24 8.45 12.28 6.55
C ALA A 24 7.43 13.17 5.83
N LEU A 25 6.27 12.62 5.48
CA LEU A 25 5.16 13.40 4.95
C LEU A 25 4.77 14.50 5.96
N THR A 26 4.56 15.72 5.46
CA THR A 26 3.95 16.79 6.26
C THR A 26 2.50 16.45 6.59
N ASP A 27 1.94 17.02 7.66
CA ASP A 27 0.56 16.72 8.05
C ASP A 27 -0.46 17.14 6.99
N ASN A 28 -0.20 18.23 6.25
CA ASN A 28 -1.00 18.61 5.09
C ASN A 28 -0.97 17.55 3.98
N GLN A 29 0.21 17.02 3.66
CA GLN A 29 0.34 15.96 2.65
C GLN A 29 -0.35 14.65 3.08
N LYS A 30 -0.31 14.32 4.37
CA LYS A 30 -1.05 13.16 4.91
C LYS A 30 -2.57 13.35 4.74
N ALA A 31 -3.10 14.51 5.10
CA ALA A 31 -4.52 14.82 4.96
C ALA A 31 -4.98 14.78 3.49
N GLU A 32 -4.16 15.32 2.58
CA GLU A 32 -4.42 15.24 1.13
C GLU A 32 -4.44 13.78 0.64
N LEU A 33 -3.46 12.96 1.04
CA LEU A 33 -3.42 11.54 0.69
C LEU A 33 -4.62 10.77 1.26
N GLU A 34 -4.97 10.99 2.51
CA GLU A 34 -6.13 10.37 3.14
C GLU A 34 -7.42 10.70 2.37
N SER A 35 -7.61 11.97 1.99
CA SER A 35 -8.73 12.40 1.15
C SER A 35 -8.76 11.68 -0.20
N LEU A 36 -7.61 11.55 -0.87
CA LEU A 36 -7.51 10.84 -2.14
C LEU A 36 -7.85 9.35 -2.00
N TYR A 37 -7.38 8.70 -0.94
CA TYR A 37 -7.71 7.29 -0.68
C TYR A 37 -9.19 7.10 -0.32
N GLN A 38 -9.80 8.05 0.39
CA GLN A 38 -11.24 8.03 0.65
C GLN A 38 -12.04 8.17 -0.65
N GLN A 39 -11.66 9.10 -1.53
CA GLN A 39 -12.26 9.24 -2.86
C GLN A 39 -12.09 7.96 -3.69
N GLN A 40 -10.93 7.31 -3.60
CA GLN A 40 -10.68 6.04 -4.28
C GLN A 40 -11.65 4.94 -3.82
N GLU A 41 -11.90 4.80 -2.51
CA GLU A 41 -12.87 3.80 -2.04
C GLU A 41 -14.30 4.13 -2.44
N GLN A 42 -14.70 5.40 -2.40
CA GLN A 42 -16.01 5.81 -2.91
C GLN A 42 -16.19 5.45 -4.40
N LEU A 43 -15.18 5.72 -5.22
CA LEU A 43 -15.21 5.36 -6.64
C LEU A 43 -15.29 3.85 -6.86
N ARG A 44 -14.56 3.05 -6.06
CA ARG A 44 -14.64 1.59 -6.14
C ARG A 44 -16.04 1.09 -5.81
N THR A 45 -16.71 1.69 -4.83
CA THR A 45 -18.08 1.32 -4.46
C THR A 45 -19.05 1.63 -5.60
N GLN A 46 -18.93 2.82 -6.20
CA GLN A 46 -19.75 3.20 -7.36
C GLN A 46 -19.52 2.27 -8.57
N ILE A 47 -18.26 1.87 -8.81
CA ILE A 47 -17.93 0.90 -9.88
C ILE A 47 -18.62 -0.44 -9.62
N LEU A 48 -18.58 -0.93 -8.37
CA LEU A 48 -19.25 -2.18 -8.00
C LEU A 48 -20.77 -2.10 -8.21
N GLU A 49 -21.39 -0.99 -7.80
CA GLU A 49 -22.82 -0.75 -8.04
C GLU A 49 -23.15 -0.76 -9.54
N LYS A 50 -22.33 -0.09 -10.36
CA LYS A 50 -22.52 -0.09 -11.82
C LYS A 50 -22.29 -1.47 -12.45
N GLN A 51 -21.41 -2.29 -11.91
CA GLN A 51 -21.22 -3.67 -12.35
C GLN A 51 -22.44 -4.55 -12.02
N VAL A 52 -23.08 -4.31 -10.88
CA VAL A 52 -24.34 -4.98 -10.50
C VAL A 52 -25.48 -4.52 -11.41
N GLU A 53 -25.64 -3.21 -11.60
CA GLU A 53 -26.65 -2.66 -12.52
C GLU A 53 -26.49 -3.19 -13.95
N ALA A 54 -25.25 -3.36 -14.41
CA ALA A 54 -24.94 -3.90 -15.73
C ALA A 54 -25.08 -5.43 -15.82
N GLY A 55 -25.37 -6.13 -14.71
CA GLY A 55 -25.45 -7.59 -14.65
C GLY A 55 -24.11 -8.31 -14.87
N ILE A 56 -22.99 -7.60 -14.70
CA ILE A 56 -21.64 -8.19 -14.77
C ILE A 56 -21.37 -9.00 -13.50
N ILE A 57 -21.91 -8.54 -12.37
CA ILE A 57 -21.79 -9.19 -11.06
C ILE A 57 -23.20 -9.33 -10.47
N ASN A 58 -23.50 -10.47 -9.85
CA ASN A 58 -24.77 -10.69 -9.17
C ASN A 58 -24.81 -9.97 -7.81
N ALA A 59 -26.01 -9.67 -7.30
CA ALA A 59 -26.17 -8.95 -6.04
C ALA A 59 -25.50 -9.68 -4.84
N GLU A 60 -25.60 -11.01 -4.80
CA GLU A 60 -25.00 -11.85 -3.75
C GLU A 60 -23.46 -11.75 -3.76
N ASP A 61 -22.85 -11.81 -4.94
CA ASP A 61 -21.40 -11.65 -5.08
C ASP A 61 -20.96 -10.24 -4.68
N ALA A 62 -21.76 -9.22 -5.04
CA ALA A 62 -21.47 -7.84 -4.71
C ALA A 62 -21.46 -7.56 -3.21
N GLU A 63 -22.29 -8.23 -2.41
CA GLU A 63 -22.22 -8.14 -0.94
C GLU A 63 -20.87 -8.64 -0.42
N SER A 64 -20.40 -9.79 -0.91
CA SER A 64 -19.08 -10.31 -0.53
C SER A 64 -17.93 -9.38 -0.96
N PHE A 65 -18.08 -8.69 -2.09
CA PHE A 65 -17.11 -7.68 -2.53
C PHE A 65 -17.11 -6.44 -1.64
N ARG A 66 -18.30 -5.95 -1.23
CA ARG A 66 -18.44 -4.82 -0.31
C ARG A 66 -17.77 -5.10 1.03
N GLU A 67 -18.03 -6.26 1.62
CA GLU A 67 -17.44 -6.65 2.90
C GLU A 67 -15.90 -6.67 2.82
N ARG A 68 -15.34 -7.26 1.75
CA ARG A 68 -13.89 -7.26 1.52
C ARG A 68 -13.32 -5.88 1.23
N MET A 69 -14.09 -4.98 0.64
CA MET A 69 -13.67 -3.60 0.44
C MET A 69 -13.61 -2.85 1.77
N GLU A 70 -14.63 -3.00 2.62
CA GLU A 70 -14.69 -2.39 3.94
C GLU A 70 -13.55 -2.87 4.85
N GLN A 71 -13.34 -4.19 4.95
CA GLN A 71 -12.22 -4.75 5.73
C GLN A 71 -10.85 -4.22 5.26
N ARG A 72 -10.64 -4.11 3.95
CA ARG A 72 -9.40 -3.55 3.39
C ARG A 72 -9.27 -2.05 3.66
N TRP A 73 -10.39 -1.33 3.70
CA TRP A 73 -10.40 0.09 4.00
C TRP A 73 -10.06 0.36 5.47
N GLU A 74 -10.65 -0.40 6.40
CA GLU A 74 -10.32 -0.33 7.82
C GLU A 74 -8.82 -0.60 8.06
N ALA A 75 -8.30 -1.70 7.51
CA ALA A 75 -6.87 -2.01 7.61
C ALA A 75 -5.97 -0.93 7.00
N ARG A 76 -6.44 -0.23 5.96
CA ARG A 76 -5.71 0.90 5.38
C ARG A 76 -5.72 2.10 6.31
N LYS A 77 -6.86 2.44 6.92
CA LYS A 77 -6.96 3.54 7.88
C LYS A 77 -6.04 3.33 9.08
N GLU A 78 -5.98 2.12 9.62
CA GLU A 78 -5.06 1.77 10.70
C GLU A 78 -3.60 2.06 10.32
N ARG A 79 -3.16 1.62 9.14
CA ARG A 79 -1.80 1.91 8.66
C ARG A 79 -1.56 3.40 8.40
N MET A 80 -2.54 4.13 7.87
CA MET A 80 -2.41 5.59 7.69
C MET A 80 -2.28 6.30 9.04
N ALA A 81 -2.97 5.83 10.07
CA ALA A 81 -2.84 6.33 11.44
C ALA A 81 -1.45 6.04 12.03
N GLU A 82 -0.84 4.91 11.67
CA GLU A 82 0.56 4.58 11.97
C GLU A 82 1.58 5.37 11.12
N GLY A 83 1.11 6.19 10.16
CA GLY A 83 1.94 7.00 9.28
C GLY A 83 2.46 6.26 8.04
N ASP A 84 2.00 5.02 7.79
CA ASP A 84 2.32 4.25 6.60
C ASP A 84 1.30 4.53 5.49
N TYR A 85 1.74 5.25 4.46
CA TYR A 85 0.97 5.58 3.25
C TYR A 85 1.44 4.79 2.03
N SER A 86 2.28 3.78 2.20
CA SER A 86 2.88 3.02 1.10
C SER A 86 1.92 1.95 0.57
N PHE A 87 0.89 2.39 -0.15
CA PHE A 87 -0.12 1.50 -0.71
C PHE A 87 0.13 1.28 -2.21
N GLY A 88 0.53 0.07 -2.62
CA GLY A 88 0.71 -0.24 -4.04
C GLY A 88 1.64 -1.42 -4.33
N PHE A 89 1.91 -1.63 -5.62
CA PHE A 89 2.81 -2.67 -6.09
C PHE A 89 4.27 -2.28 -5.85
N GLY A 90 5.00 -3.13 -5.12
CA GLY A 90 6.44 -2.98 -4.91
C GLY A 90 6.87 -2.88 -3.45
N GLN A 91 5.95 -2.72 -2.50
CA GLN A 91 6.30 -2.81 -1.09
C GLN A 91 6.36 -4.28 -0.66
N LYS A 92 7.57 -4.84 -0.64
CA LYS A 92 7.86 -6.03 0.19
C LYS A 92 7.44 -5.66 1.61
N GLY A 93 6.33 -6.23 2.08
CA GLY A 93 5.82 -6.03 3.43
C GLY A 93 6.91 -6.20 4.48
N GLY A 94 7.22 -5.11 5.17
CA GLY A 94 8.16 -5.09 6.28
C GLY A 94 7.55 -5.73 7.52
N ARG A 95 7.57 -7.06 7.58
CA ARG A 95 7.70 -7.94 8.77
C ARG A 95 7.31 -9.37 8.36
N GLY A 96 8.30 -10.19 8.02
CA GLY A 96 8.12 -11.66 7.98
C GLY A 96 8.14 -12.34 6.60
N GLY A 97 8.29 -11.63 5.49
CA GLY A 97 8.42 -12.26 4.17
C GLY A 97 9.87 -12.64 3.84
N MET A 98 10.29 -13.86 4.17
CA MET A 98 11.49 -14.49 3.61
C MET A 98 11.41 -14.49 2.07
N MET A 99 11.95 -13.46 1.43
CA MET A 99 12.32 -13.50 0.01
C MET A 99 13.74 -12.98 -0.16
N GLY A 100 14.66 -13.71 0.48
CA GLY A 100 16.00 -13.90 -0.05
C GLY A 100 15.89 -14.95 -1.16
N GLY A 101 15.95 -14.50 -2.40
CA GLY A 101 15.88 -15.38 -3.56
C GLY A 101 16.09 -14.62 -4.85
N ARG A 102 17.33 -14.20 -5.10
CA ARG A 102 17.80 -14.02 -6.48
C ARG A 102 17.71 -15.39 -7.13
N GLY A 103 16.72 -15.60 -7.98
CA GLY A 103 16.52 -16.90 -8.60
C GLY A 103 15.55 -16.81 -9.76
N PHE A 104 16.10 -17.05 -10.95
CA PHE A 104 15.39 -17.40 -12.18
C PHE A 104 14.16 -18.30 -11.94
N GLY A 105 13.07 -18.02 -12.67
CA GLY A 105 12.07 -19.03 -13.07
C GLY A 105 11.25 -19.65 -11.93
N GLY A 106 10.05 -19.12 -11.70
CA GLY A 106 9.11 -19.67 -10.71
C GLY A 106 7.67 -19.70 -11.22
N ARG A 107 7.42 -20.46 -12.30
CA ARG A 107 6.10 -21.09 -12.46
C ARG A 107 5.90 -22.01 -11.25
N GLY A 108 4.87 -21.75 -10.45
CA GLY A 108 4.42 -22.69 -9.42
C GLY A 108 4.20 -22.00 -8.08
N GLY A 109 2.95 -21.96 -7.63
CA GLY A 109 2.68 -21.53 -6.27
C GLY A 109 1.27 -21.05 -5.96
N CYS A 110 0.22 -21.54 -6.63
CA CYS A 110 -1.08 -21.64 -5.98
C CYS A 110 -0.94 -22.67 -4.85
N GLY A 111 -0.42 -22.24 -3.70
CA GLY A 111 -0.06 -23.11 -2.59
C GLY A 111 -1.08 -23.16 -1.45
N ASN A 112 -2.17 -22.37 -1.51
CA ASN A 112 -3.27 -22.50 -0.53
C ASN A 112 -4.57 -21.78 -0.93
N CYS A 113 -5.01 -21.93 -2.18
CA CYS A 113 -6.39 -21.60 -2.54
C CYS A 113 -7.16 -22.92 -2.59
N PRO A 114 -8.17 -23.16 -1.72
CA PRO A 114 -9.11 -24.24 -1.95
C PRO A 114 -9.91 -23.89 -3.20
N VAL A 115 -9.47 -24.41 -4.35
CA VAL A 115 -10.28 -24.45 -5.56
C VAL A 115 -11.26 -25.58 -5.31
N ASN A 116 -12.52 -25.25 -5.06
CA ASN A 116 -13.61 -26.22 -5.10
C ASN A 116 -13.67 -26.77 -6.53
N ASP A 117 -13.20 -28.01 -6.68
CA ASP A 117 -13.42 -28.81 -7.88
C ASP A 117 -14.92 -29.14 -7.99
N THR A 118 -15.68 -28.30 -8.68
CA THR A 118 -16.96 -28.69 -9.27
C THR A 118 -16.90 -28.51 -10.78
N GLY A 119 -16.03 -29.31 -11.40
CA GLY A 119 -16.06 -29.61 -12.83
C GLY A 119 -16.81 -30.92 -13.10
N SER A 120 -18.01 -30.79 -13.68
CA SER A 120 -18.51 -31.64 -14.77
C SER A 120 -18.67 -33.14 -14.54
N ALA A 121 -19.92 -33.57 -14.30
CA ALA A 121 -20.45 -34.85 -14.78
C ALA A 121 -21.67 -34.57 -15.67
N LEU A 122 -21.41 -34.50 -16.98
CA LEU A 122 -22.33 -34.93 -18.04
C LEU A 122 -21.77 -36.26 -18.56
#